data_AF-A0A1P8FEW0-F1
#
_entry.id   AF-A0A1P8FEW0-F1
#
_cell.length_a   1.000
_cell.length_b   1.000
_cell.length_c   1.000
_cell.angle_alpha   90.00
_cell.angle_beta   90.00
_cell.angle_gamma   90.00
#
_symmetry.space_group_name_H-M   'P 1'
#
loop_
_entity.id
_entity.type
_entity.pdbx_description
1 polymer ?
#
loop_
_entity_poly.entity_id
_entity_poly.type
_entity_poly.pdbx_seq_one_letter_code
_entity_poly.pdbx_strand_id
1 'polypeptide(L)'
;MNPSRETIPLFSADISQYCKTLRRLLAESGAQALPSHVALLNLLAKSAGHRNYQALRAAPAVHSPFATQSTGEPVAHPLRIPAGTGLPRTTLRALGHFDTAGRLTRWPTQFAVQQTALWGLWARLPTRRVLTEGEVNQYLEASHAFGDPATLRRELVNARLLWRTRDGREYRKEPRRPEPPAKDFLSALFGLVGRSPGD
;
A
#
# COMPACT_ATOMS: atom_id res chain seq x y z
N MET A 1 -8.30 -1.67 29.09
CA MET A 1 -8.39 -2.54 27.90
C MET A 1 -9.20 -1.80 26.85
N ASN A 2 -8.57 -1.20 25.84
CA ASN A 2 -9.29 -0.46 24.79
C ASN A 2 -9.65 -1.48 23.71
N PRO A 3 -10.95 -1.76 23.42
CA PRO A 3 -11.30 -2.74 22.41
C PRO A 3 -10.77 -2.27 21.05
N SER A 4 -10.12 -3.17 20.33
CA SER A 4 -9.58 -2.95 18.98
C SER A 4 -10.62 -2.29 18.08
N ARG A 5 -10.29 -1.14 17.48
CA ARG A 5 -11.18 -0.45 16.55
C ARG A 5 -11.26 -1.27 15.27
N GLU A 6 -12.35 -2.02 15.07
CA GLU A 6 -12.59 -2.76 13.84
C GLU A 6 -12.72 -1.79 12.66
N THR A 7 -11.83 -1.92 11.67
CA THR A 7 -11.91 -1.19 10.41
C THR A 7 -12.86 -1.91 9.46
N ILE A 8 -13.94 -1.25 9.07
CA ILE A 8 -14.93 -1.81 8.12
C ILE A 8 -14.67 -1.19 6.74
N PRO A 9 -14.25 -1.98 5.74
CA PRO A 9 -14.06 -1.48 4.38
C PRO A 9 -15.41 -1.16 3.73
N LEU A 10 -15.45 -0.08 2.94
CA LEU A 10 -16.58 0.31 2.11
C LEU A 10 -16.10 0.43 0.67
N PHE A 11 -16.59 -0.44 -0.20
CA PHE A 11 -16.26 -0.43 -1.62
C PHE A 11 -17.43 0.13 -2.44
N SER A 12 -17.12 0.90 -3.49
CA SER A 12 -18.08 1.32 -4.50
C SER A 12 -17.46 1.20 -5.88
N ALA A 13 -18.16 0.52 -6.80
CA ALA A 13 -17.71 0.34 -8.18
C ALA A 13 -17.81 1.64 -9.02
N ASP A 14 -18.68 2.57 -8.64
CA ASP A 14 -18.89 3.85 -9.32
C ASP A 14 -19.13 4.98 -8.30
N ILE A 15 -18.10 5.78 -8.07
CA ILE A 15 -18.14 6.90 -7.12
C ILE A 15 -19.14 7.99 -7.51
N SER A 16 -19.41 8.17 -8.81
CA SER A 16 -20.35 9.18 -9.28
C SER A 16 -21.78 8.78 -8.96
N GLN A 17 -22.14 7.50 -9.18
CA GLN A 17 -23.45 6.96 -8.81
C GLN A 17 -23.63 6.88 -7.29
N TYR A 18 -22.56 6.53 -6.57
CA TYR A 18 -22.54 6.55 -5.11
C TYR A 18 -22.90 7.94 -4.57
N CYS A 19 -22.21 8.99 -5.04
CA CYS A 19 -22.44 10.36 -4.61
C CYS A 19 -23.85 10.86 -4.96
N LYS A 20 -24.38 10.51 -6.15
CA LYS A 20 -25.76 10.83 -6.55
C LYS A 20 -26.78 10.20 -5.59
N THR A 21 -26.59 8.92 -5.27
CA THR A 21 -27.46 8.18 -4.35
C THR A 21 -27.41 8.77 -2.94
N LEU A 22 -26.20 9.05 -2.44
CA LEU A 22 -26.00 9.65 -1.12
C LEU A 22 -26.68 11.02 -1.01
N ARG A 23 -26.50 11.88 -2.02
CA ARG A 23 -27.14 13.20 -2.08
C ARG A 23 -28.66 13.09 -2.08
N ARG A 24 -29.23 12.14 -2.84
CA ARG A 24 -30.67 11.89 -2.86
C ARG A 24 -31.18 11.47 -1.48
N LEU A 25 -30.52 10.49 -0.83
CA LEU A 25 -30.91 10.01 0.49
C LEU A 25 -30.80 11.10 1.58
N LEU A 26 -29.80 11.97 1.49
CA LEU A 26 -29.67 13.12 2.38
C LEU A 26 -30.82 14.12 2.19
N ALA A 27 -31.21 14.39 0.93
CA ALA A 27 -32.34 15.27 0.65
C ALA A 27 -33.68 14.67 1.11
N GLU A 28 -33.88 13.36 0.90
CA GLU A 28 -35.08 12.61 1.35
C GLU A 28 -35.18 12.52 2.88
N SER A 29 -34.06 12.56 3.59
CA SER A 29 -34.07 12.54 5.06
C SER A 29 -34.71 13.77 5.70
N GLY A 30 -34.99 14.83 4.91
CA GLY A 30 -35.74 16.01 5.34
C GLY A 30 -35.08 16.81 6.47
N ALA A 31 -33.84 16.48 6.83
CA ALA A 31 -33.18 17.04 7.98
C ALA A 31 -32.66 18.45 7.66
N GLN A 32 -33.24 19.47 8.30
CA GLN A 32 -32.68 20.83 8.34
C GLN A 32 -31.34 20.92 9.09
N ALA A 33 -30.94 19.83 9.75
CA ALA A 33 -29.67 19.68 10.47
C ALA A 33 -28.86 18.48 9.96
N LEU A 34 -27.55 18.48 10.22
CA LEU A 34 -26.67 17.38 9.86
C LEU A 34 -27.13 16.05 10.51
N PRO A 35 -27.12 14.92 9.77
CA PRO A 35 -27.45 13.62 10.33
C PRO A 35 -26.53 13.24 11.50
N SER A 36 -27.06 12.49 12.46
CA SER A 36 -26.23 11.88 13.50
C SER A 36 -25.20 10.91 12.88
N HIS A 37 -24.14 10.60 13.62
CA HIS A 37 -23.09 9.70 13.13
C HIS A 37 -23.65 8.35 12.65
N VAL A 38 -24.55 7.74 13.43
CA VAL A 38 -25.17 6.45 13.07
C VAL A 38 -26.08 6.58 11.85
N ALA A 39 -26.80 7.70 11.71
CA ALA A 39 -27.59 7.97 10.50
C ALA A 39 -26.68 8.10 9.27
N LEU A 40 -25.56 8.81 9.38
CA LEU A 40 -24.57 8.94 8.32
C LEU A 40 -23.97 7.60 7.91
N LEU A 41 -23.61 6.74 8.88
CA LEU A 41 -23.10 5.39 8.58
C LEU A 41 -24.12 4.55 7.79
N ASN A 42 -25.41 4.65 8.13
CA ASN A 42 -26.46 3.97 7.38
C ASN A 42 -26.66 4.53 5.97
N LEU A 43 -26.55 5.84 5.79
CA LEU A 43 -26.62 6.49 4.47
C LEU A 43 -25.45 6.07 3.58
N LEU A 44 -24.24 6.01 4.15
CA LEU A 44 -23.04 5.56 3.44
C LEU A 44 -23.16 4.09 3.01
N ALA A 45 -23.66 3.23 3.90
CA ALA A 45 -23.90 1.81 3.60
C ALA A 45 -24.96 1.63 2.50
N LYS A 46 -26.08 2.36 2.57
CA LYS A 46 -27.13 2.35 1.53
C LYS A 46 -26.65 2.82 0.18
N SER A 47 -25.80 3.85 0.16
CA SER A 47 -25.23 4.38 -1.09
C SER A 47 -24.26 3.38 -1.75
N ALA A 48 -23.69 2.45 -0.97
CA ALA A 48 -22.90 1.33 -1.47
C ALA A 48 -23.74 0.06 -1.77
N GLY A 49 -25.07 0.12 -1.66
CA GLY A 49 -25.97 -1.00 -1.96
C GLY A 49 -26.30 -1.91 -0.77
N HIS A 50 -25.85 -1.60 0.46
CA HIS A 50 -26.19 -2.37 1.66
C HIS A 50 -27.47 -1.84 2.33
N ARG A 51 -28.30 -2.72 2.89
CA ARG A 51 -29.55 -2.31 3.57
C ARG A 51 -29.33 -1.35 4.76
N ASN A 52 -28.25 -1.53 5.51
CA ASN A 52 -27.87 -0.75 6.69
C ASN A 52 -26.40 -1.00 7.06
N TYR A 53 -25.88 -0.23 8.03
CA TYR A 53 -24.49 -0.35 8.50
C TYR A 53 -24.18 -1.72 9.13
N GLN A 54 -25.14 -2.34 9.82
CA GLN A 54 -24.95 -3.69 10.38
C GLN A 54 -24.77 -4.74 9.28
N ALA A 55 -25.51 -4.62 8.18
CA ALA A 55 -25.36 -5.49 7.02
C ALA A 55 -24.05 -5.25 6.27
N LEU A 56 -23.56 -4.01 6.22
CA LEU A 56 -22.21 -3.71 5.73
C LEU A 56 -21.14 -4.36 6.62
N ARG A 57 -21.29 -4.28 7.94
CA ARG A 57 -20.36 -4.89 8.91
C ARG A 57 -20.37 -6.42 8.85
N ALA A 58 -21.55 -7.02 8.62
CA ALA A 58 -21.74 -8.46 8.52
C ALA A 58 -21.43 -9.00 7.11
N ALA A 59 -21.30 -8.13 6.11
CA ALA A 59 -20.94 -8.56 4.77
C ALA A 59 -19.49 -9.09 4.80
N PRO A 60 -19.22 -10.26 4.21
CA PRO A 60 -17.85 -10.69 3.97
C PRO A 60 -17.14 -9.60 3.16
N ALA A 61 -15.87 -9.34 3.43
CA ALA A 61 -15.08 -8.34 2.71
C ALA A 61 -15.16 -8.61 1.20
N VAL A 62 -16.08 -7.93 0.52
CA VAL A 62 -16.29 -8.11 -0.91
C VAL A 62 -15.07 -7.54 -1.59
N HIS A 63 -14.27 -8.45 -2.14
CA HIS A 63 -13.12 -8.15 -2.97
C HIS A 63 -13.54 -7.14 -4.03
N SER A 64 -12.78 -6.05 -4.14
CA SER A 64 -12.84 -5.16 -5.29
C SER A 64 -12.78 -6.01 -6.57
N PRO A 65 -13.63 -5.80 -7.59
CA PRO A 65 -13.48 -6.45 -8.90
C PRO A 65 -12.20 -6.01 -9.65
N PHE A 66 -11.44 -5.05 -9.08
CA PHE A 66 -10.04 -4.78 -9.49
C PHE A 66 -9.00 -5.61 -8.73
N ALA A 67 -9.41 -6.46 -7.79
CA ALA A 67 -8.55 -7.51 -7.28
C ALA A 67 -8.44 -8.58 -8.37
N THR A 68 -7.46 -8.42 -9.24
CA THR A 68 -6.94 -9.52 -10.05
C THR A 68 -6.77 -10.74 -9.13
N GLN A 69 -7.33 -11.85 -9.58
CA GLN A 69 -7.33 -13.16 -8.94
C GLN A 69 -6.00 -13.43 -8.23
N SER A 70 -5.99 -13.32 -6.90
CA SER A 70 -4.87 -13.78 -6.08
C SER A 70 -5.26 -15.14 -5.52
N THR A 71 -4.88 -16.19 -6.26
CA THR A 71 -4.95 -17.57 -5.80
C THR A 71 -4.10 -17.69 -4.53
N GLY A 72 -4.75 -17.75 -3.36
CA GLY A 72 -4.12 -18.04 -2.07
C GLY A 72 -3.01 -17.06 -1.67
N GLU A 73 -3.37 -15.89 -1.15
CA GLU A 73 -2.37 -15.00 -0.57
C GLU A 73 -1.70 -15.69 0.64
N PRO A 74 -0.37 -15.87 0.66
CA PRO A 74 0.31 -16.30 1.87
C PRO A 74 0.12 -15.19 2.90
N VAL A 75 -0.41 -15.56 4.07
CA VAL A 75 -0.51 -14.69 5.25
C VAL A 75 0.84 -13.98 5.41
N ALA A 76 0.85 -12.65 5.34
CA ALA A 76 2.09 -11.88 5.42
C ALA A 76 2.75 -12.11 6.79
N HIS A 77 3.75 -13.00 6.82
CA HIS A 77 4.51 -13.28 8.02
C HIS A 77 5.55 -12.17 8.22
N PRO A 78 5.59 -11.52 9.38
CA PRO A 78 6.57 -10.45 9.62
C PRO A 78 7.99 -11.00 9.52
N LEU A 79 8.88 -10.23 8.91
CA LEU A 79 10.30 -10.59 8.82
C LEU A 79 10.91 -10.70 10.22
N ARG A 80 11.48 -11.86 10.56
CA ARG A 80 12.12 -12.08 11.85
C ARG A 80 13.54 -11.54 11.82
N ILE A 81 13.78 -10.46 12.56
CA ILE A 81 15.10 -9.83 12.67
C ILE A 81 15.83 -10.43 13.89
N PRO A 82 17.02 -11.04 13.73
CA PRO A 82 17.80 -11.53 14.86
C PRO A 82 18.14 -10.43 15.86
N ALA A 83 18.21 -10.77 17.15
CA ALA A 83 18.71 -9.85 18.18
C ALA A 83 20.23 -9.67 18.03
N GLY A 84 20.76 -8.51 18.42
CA GLY A 84 22.20 -8.26 18.46
C GLY A 84 22.88 -8.05 17.10
N THR A 85 22.14 -7.70 16.05
CA THR A 85 22.69 -7.54 14.68
C THR A 85 23.67 -6.38 14.49
N GLY A 86 23.78 -5.46 15.46
CA GLY A 86 24.61 -4.25 15.34
C GLY A 86 24.16 -3.25 14.27
N LEU A 87 23.01 -3.51 13.60
CA LEU A 87 22.50 -2.65 12.54
C LEU A 87 21.95 -1.31 13.10
N PRO A 88 22.05 -0.21 12.33
CA PRO A 88 21.53 1.06 12.76
C PRO A 88 20.01 1.01 12.96
N ARG A 89 19.51 1.83 13.91
CA ARG A 89 18.08 1.84 14.31
C ARG A 89 17.13 2.10 13.13
N THR A 90 17.55 2.90 12.15
CA THR A 90 16.77 3.18 10.93
C THR A 90 16.63 1.94 10.06
N THR A 91 17.70 1.16 9.87
CA THR A 91 17.68 -0.12 9.17
C THR A 91 16.79 -1.13 9.86
N LEU A 92 16.92 -1.28 11.18
CA LEU A 92 16.05 -2.18 11.96
C LEU A 92 14.57 -1.80 11.84
N ARG A 93 14.27 -0.50 11.92
CA ARG A 93 12.91 0.00 11.71
C ARG A 93 12.42 -0.32 10.31
N ALA A 94 13.21 -0.03 9.27
CA ALA A 94 12.85 -0.29 7.87
C ALA A 94 12.59 -1.78 7.62
N LEU A 95 13.47 -2.68 8.08
CA LEU A 95 13.29 -4.13 7.99
C LEU A 95 11.98 -4.61 8.62
N GLY A 96 11.57 -3.99 9.74
CA GLY A 96 10.30 -4.31 10.40
C GLY A 96 9.04 -3.95 9.60
N HIS A 97 9.16 -3.32 8.43
CA HIS A 97 8.06 -3.11 7.50
C HIS A 97 7.97 -4.16 6.39
N PHE A 98 8.93 -5.08 6.28
CA PHE A 98 8.94 -6.11 5.24
C PHE A 98 8.40 -7.45 5.76
N ASP A 99 7.75 -8.22 4.89
CA ASP A 99 7.40 -9.61 5.14
C ASP A 99 8.52 -10.57 4.72
N THR A 100 8.33 -11.87 4.97
CA THR A 100 9.29 -12.92 4.57
C THR A 100 9.47 -13.04 3.06
N ALA A 101 8.55 -12.53 2.24
CA ALA A 101 8.69 -12.43 0.78
C ALA A 101 9.38 -11.12 0.35
N GLY A 102 9.82 -10.29 1.31
CA GLY A 102 10.42 -8.98 1.09
C GLY A 102 9.45 -7.95 0.53
N ARG A 103 8.13 -8.14 0.69
CA ARG A 103 7.12 -7.15 0.34
C ARG A 103 6.94 -6.16 1.49
N LEU A 104 6.77 -4.89 1.15
CA LEU A 104 6.47 -3.86 2.12
C LEU A 104 5.02 -4.01 2.62
N THR A 105 4.84 -4.38 3.88
CA THR A 105 3.52 -4.65 4.49
C THR A 105 2.74 -3.38 4.80
N ARG A 106 3.44 -2.28 5.11
CA ARG A 106 2.85 -0.96 5.38
C ARG A 106 3.85 0.15 5.08
N TRP A 107 3.36 1.30 4.64
CA TRP A 107 4.19 2.48 4.43
C TRP A 107 4.70 3.06 5.77
N PRO A 108 6.01 3.30 5.95
CA PRO A 108 6.54 3.93 7.15
C PRO A 108 6.07 5.39 7.29
N THR A 109 5.85 5.87 8.52
CA THR A 109 5.49 7.27 8.77
C THR A 109 6.71 8.20 8.90
N GLN A 110 7.84 7.66 9.36
CA GLN A 110 9.07 8.43 9.58
C GLN A 110 9.87 8.56 8.28
N PHE A 111 10.16 9.79 7.86
CA PHE A 111 10.87 10.09 6.59
C PHE A 111 12.18 9.31 6.42
N ALA A 112 13.05 9.26 7.43
CA ALA A 112 14.30 8.51 7.34
C ALA A 112 14.08 7.01 7.07
N VAL A 113 13.03 6.42 7.65
CA VAL A 113 12.67 5.00 7.43
C VAL A 113 12.07 4.80 6.05
N GLN A 114 11.28 5.76 5.56
CA GLN A 114 10.78 5.76 4.17
C GLN A 114 11.95 5.75 3.18
N GLN A 115 12.92 6.66 3.34
CA GLN A 115 14.09 6.74 2.45
C GLN A 115 14.89 5.43 2.44
N THR A 116 15.07 4.78 3.59
CA THR A 116 15.70 3.45 3.64
C THR A 116 14.85 2.39 2.94
N ALA A 117 13.53 2.32 3.21
CA ALA A 117 12.64 1.30 2.65
C ALA A 117 12.52 1.39 1.12
N LEU A 118 12.60 2.59 0.53
CA LEU A 118 12.56 2.79 -0.92
C LEU A 118 13.66 2.02 -1.66
N TRP A 119 14.82 1.78 -1.04
CA TRP A 119 15.88 0.97 -1.65
C TRP A 119 15.45 -0.48 -1.91
N GLY A 120 14.63 -1.05 -1.02
CA GLY A 120 14.11 -2.41 -1.18
C GLY A 120 13.18 -2.53 -2.41
N LEU A 121 12.39 -1.49 -2.67
CA LEU A 121 11.55 -1.40 -3.87
C LEU A 121 12.38 -1.15 -5.13
N TRP A 122 13.32 -0.19 -5.06
CA TRP A 122 14.22 0.13 -6.17
C TRP A 122 15.01 -1.10 -6.62
N ALA A 123 15.48 -1.94 -5.68
CA ALA A 123 16.25 -3.13 -6.00
C ALA A 123 15.48 -4.13 -6.87
N ARG A 124 14.14 -4.17 -6.77
CA ARG A 124 13.25 -5.06 -7.53
C ARG A 124 12.90 -4.57 -8.93
N LEU A 125 13.13 -3.29 -9.21
CA LEU A 125 12.90 -2.75 -10.55
C LEU A 125 13.97 -3.27 -11.53
N PRO A 126 13.61 -3.56 -12.79
CA PRO A 126 14.56 -4.02 -13.79
C PRO A 126 15.55 -2.90 -14.13
N THR A 127 16.81 -3.28 -14.38
CA THR A 127 17.83 -2.34 -14.85
C THR A 127 17.78 -2.23 -16.38
N ARG A 128 18.23 -1.08 -16.92
CA ARG A 128 18.40 -0.87 -18.37
C ARG A 128 17.14 -1.10 -19.22
N ARG A 129 15.95 -0.92 -18.64
CA ARG A 129 14.67 -0.96 -19.36
C ARG A 129 13.90 0.34 -19.20
N VAL A 130 13.23 0.74 -20.27
CA VAL A 130 12.16 1.73 -20.22
C VAL A 130 10.87 1.00 -19.85
N LEU A 131 10.17 1.53 -18.86
CA LEU A 131 8.91 0.96 -18.37
C LEU A 131 7.79 1.96 -18.60
N THR A 132 6.63 1.45 -18.95
CA THR A 132 5.36 2.16 -18.88
C THR A 132 4.91 2.32 -17.43
N GLU A 133 3.94 3.21 -17.18
CA GLU A 133 3.33 3.32 -15.86
C GLU A 133 2.75 1.98 -15.35
N GLY A 134 2.08 1.23 -16.24
CA GLY A 134 1.49 -0.07 -15.90
C GLY A 134 2.54 -1.11 -15.49
N GLU A 135 3.67 -1.17 -16.19
CA GLU A 135 4.76 -2.07 -15.84
C GLU A 135 5.40 -1.71 -14.50
N VAL A 136 5.63 -0.40 -14.22
CA VAL A 136 6.11 0.02 -12.89
C VAL A 136 5.12 -0.38 -11.81
N ASN A 137 3.82 -0.16 -12.02
CA ASN A 137 2.79 -0.56 -11.06
C ASN A 137 2.83 -2.06 -10.80
N GLN A 138 3.01 -2.90 -11.82
CA GLN A 138 3.14 -4.36 -11.66
C GLN A 138 4.32 -4.75 -10.76
N TYR A 139 5.51 -4.16 -10.96
CA TYR A 139 6.66 -4.41 -10.08
C TYR A 139 6.39 -3.96 -8.64
N LEU A 140 5.70 -2.83 -8.46
CA LEU A 140 5.37 -2.31 -7.15
C LEU A 140 4.30 -3.16 -6.45
N GLU A 141 3.25 -3.59 -7.15
CA GLU A 141 2.22 -4.53 -6.67
C GLU A 141 2.84 -5.83 -6.16
N ALA A 142 3.79 -6.40 -6.89
CA ALA A 142 4.54 -7.58 -6.41
C ALA A 142 5.46 -7.29 -5.20
N SER A 143 5.64 -6.02 -4.84
CA SER A 143 6.59 -5.56 -3.82
C SER A 143 5.97 -4.95 -2.57
N HIS A 144 4.65 -4.94 -2.45
CA HIS A 144 3.95 -4.45 -1.27
C HIS A 144 2.64 -5.19 -1.03
N ALA A 145 2.04 -5.03 0.15
CA ALA A 145 0.79 -5.70 0.53
C ALA A 145 -0.36 -4.74 0.92
N PHE A 146 -0.19 -3.42 0.72
CA PHE A 146 -1.18 -2.41 1.13
C PHE A 146 -1.95 -1.75 -0.04
N GLY A 147 -1.74 -2.19 -1.27
CA GLY A 147 -2.58 -1.83 -2.43
C GLY A 147 -2.47 -0.39 -2.94
N ASP A 148 -1.35 0.31 -2.72
CA ASP A 148 -1.11 1.66 -3.25
C ASP A 148 0.27 1.77 -3.95
N PRO A 149 0.40 1.24 -5.18
CA PRO A 149 1.61 1.38 -5.97
C PRO A 149 1.84 2.83 -6.45
N ALA A 150 0.80 3.66 -6.53
CA ALA A 150 0.91 5.04 -7.00
C ALA A 150 1.71 5.91 -6.01
N THR A 151 1.46 5.76 -4.71
CA THR A 151 2.26 6.41 -3.66
C THR A 151 3.72 5.97 -3.76
N LEU A 152 3.99 4.67 -3.86
CA LEU A 152 5.36 4.15 -3.96
C LEU A 152 6.11 4.68 -5.19
N ARG A 153 5.45 4.72 -6.35
CA ARG A 153 6.02 5.27 -7.58
C ARG A 153 6.37 6.75 -7.43
N ARG A 154 5.48 7.55 -6.82
CA ARG A 154 5.74 8.97 -6.54
C ARG A 154 6.95 9.13 -5.61
N GLU A 155 7.03 8.36 -4.55
CA GLU A 155 8.13 8.46 -3.58
C GLU A 155 9.48 8.02 -4.17
N LEU A 156 9.50 7.00 -5.04
CA LEU A 156 10.70 6.61 -5.78
C LEU A 156 11.20 7.73 -6.72
N VAL A 157 10.28 8.47 -7.35
CA VAL A 157 10.61 9.64 -8.18
C VAL A 157 11.14 10.78 -7.33
N ASN A 158 10.47 11.09 -6.21
CA ASN A 158 10.91 12.13 -5.27
C ASN A 158 12.32 11.85 -4.73
N ALA A 159 12.61 10.58 -4.41
CA ALA A 159 13.92 10.13 -3.95
C ALA A 159 14.98 10.05 -5.07
N ARG A 160 14.62 10.36 -6.32
CA ARG A 160 15.50 10.26 -7.50
C ARG A 160 16.11 8.86 -7.69
N LEU A 161 15.34 7.85 -7.34
CA LEU A 161 15.62 6.42 -7.58
C LEU A 161 14.91 5.91 -8.84
N LEU A 162 13.85 6.60 -9.25
CA LEU A 162 13.11 6.34 -10.47
C LEU A 162 12.98 7.64 -11.26
N TRP A 163 13.39 7.64 -12.52
CA TRP A 163 13.17 8.76 -13.43
C TRP A 163 11.84 8.58 -14.16
N ARG A 164 11.20 9.69 -14.55
CA ARG A 164 10.02 9.68 -15.42
C ARG A 164 10.00 10.85 -16.39
N THR A 165 9.36 10.64 -17.55
CA THR A 165 8.91 11.72 -18.44
C THR A 165 7.86 12.61 -17.76
N ARG A 166 7.74 13.87 -18.22
CA ARG A 166 6.74 14.83 -17.71
C ARG A 166 5.31 14.31 -17.84
N ASP A 167 5.01 13.65 -18.96
CA ASP A 167 3.69 13.07 -19.24
C ASP A 167 3.48 11.69 -18.58
N GLY A 168 4.47 11.20 -17.83
CA GLY A 168 4.37 9.94 -17.07
C GLY A 168 4.29 8.68 -17.92
N ARG A 169 4.61 8.74 -19.21
CA ARG A 169 4.53 7.58 -20.12
C ARG A 169 5.71 6.63 -19.97
N GLU A 170 6.89 7.18 -19.77
CA GLU A 170 8.12 6.41 -19.56
C GLU A 170 8.68 6.61 -18.16
N TYR A 171 9.16 5.50 -17.60
CA TYR A 171 9.90 5.41 -16.36
C TYR A 171 11.20 4.64 -16.59
N ARG A 172 12.25 5.00 -15.84
CA ARG A 172 13.56 4.32 -15.90
C ARG A 172 14.16 4.23 -14.50
N LYS A 173 14.59 3.03 -14.12
CA LYS A 173 15.36 2.83 -12.88
C LYS A 173 16.65 3.63 -12.96
N GLU A 174 16.88 4.53 -12.02
CA GLU A 174 18.12 5.30 -11.96
C GLU A 174 19.28 4.38 -11.55
N PRO A 175 20.44 4.42 -12.23
CA PRO A 175 21.62 3.58 -11.92
C PRO A 175 22.35 4.10 -10.68
N ARG A 176 21.62 4.25 -9.57
CA ARG A 176 22.12 4.72 -8.30
C ARG A 176 22.97 3.65 -7.63
N ARG A 177 24.13 4.05 -7.12
CA ARG A 177 24.91 3.23 -6.20
C ARG A 177 24.40 3.49 -4.78
N PRO A 178 23.88 2.49 -4.06
CA PRO A 178 23.48 2.69 -2.66
C PRO A 178 24.70 3.11 -1.83
N GLU A 179 24.53 4.12 -0.99
CA GLU A 179 25.52 4.51 0.03
C GLU A 179 25.62 3.43 1.13
N PRO A 180 26.68 3.39 1.96
CA PRO A 180 26.89 2.32 2.94
C PRO A 180 25.65 1.96 3.77
N PRO A 181 24.89 2.92 4.36
CA PRO A 181 23.69 2.59 5.12
C PRO A 181 22.60 1.88 4.30
N ALA A 182 22.47 2.24 3.01
CA ALA A 182 21.52 1.59 2.10
C ALA A 182 22.02 0.22 1.65
N LYS A 183 23.34 0.04 1.46
CA LYS A 183 23.93 -1.29 1.20
C LYS A 183 23.71 -2.24 2.36
N ASP A 184 23.95 -1.78 3.59
CA ASP A 184 23.75 -2.60 4.80
C ASP A 184 22.29 -3.02 4.93
N PHE A 185 21.36 -2.09 4.68
CA PHE A 185 19.93 -2.40 4.65
C PHE A 185 19.58 -3.43 3.57
N LEU A 186 20.06 -3.25 2.33
CA LEU A 186 19.80 -4.19 1.23
C LEU A 186 20.38 -5.57 1.53
N SER A 187 21.62 -5.64 2.01
CA SER A 187 22.28 -6.89 2.39
C SER A 187 21.51 -7.62 3.48
N ALA A 188 21.04 -6.90 4.52
CA ALA A 188 20.24 -7.47 5.59
C ALA A 188 18.87 -7.96 5.08
N LEU A 189 18.17 -7.15 4.28
CA LEU A 189 16.87 -7.51 3.72
C LEU A 189 16.95 -8.80 2.88
N PHE A 190 17.93 -8.86 1.98
CA PHE A 190 18.13 -10.00 1.09
C PHE A 190 18.59 -11.26 1.80
N GLY A 191 19.48 -11.12 2.80
CA GLY A 191 19.87 -12.22 3.67
C GLY A 191 18.69 -12.83 4.45
N LEU A 192 17.72 -12.01 4.86
CA LEU A 192 16.55 -12.46 5.62
C LEU A 192 15.42 -13.04 4.75
N VAL A 193 15.31 -12.60 3.49
CA VAL A 193 14.28 -13.06 2.53
C VAL A 193 14.74 -14.31 1.77
N GLY A 194 16.02 -14.70 1.87
CA GLY A 194 16.58 -15.87 1.17
C GLY A 194 16.80 -15.65 -0.33
N ARG A 195 16.88 -14.39 -0.78
CA ARG A 195 17.20 -14.03 -2.18
C ARG A 195 18.48 -13.22 -2.20
N SER A 196 19.50 -13.66 -2.96
CA SER A 196 20.69 -12.85 -3.22
C SER A 196 20.35 -11.64 -4.09
N PRO A 197 20.99 -10.47 -3.89
CA PRO A 197 20.82 -9.31 -4.75
C PRO A 197 21.45 -9.57 -6.12
N GLY A 198 20.71 -10.14 -7.07
CA GLY A 198 21.23 -10.33 -8.44
C GLY A 198 20.61 -11.44 -9.28
N ASP A 199 19.59 -12.16 -8.80
CA ASP A 199 18.81 -13.10 -9.62
C ASP A 199 17.69 -12.38 -10.39
#